data_AF-A0A966IQQ2-F1
#
_entry.id   AF-A0A966IQQ2-F1
#
_cell.length_a   1.000
_cell.length_b   1.000
_cell.length_c   1.000
_cell.angle_alpha   90.00
_cell.angle_beta   90.00
_cell.angle_gamma   90.00
#
_symmetry.space_group_name_H-M   'P 1'
#
loop_
_entity.id
_entity.type
_entity.pdbx_description
1 polymer ?
#
loop_
_entity_poly.entity_id
_entity_poly.type
_entity_poly.pdbx_seq_one_letter_code
_entity_poly.pdbx_strand_id
1 'polypeptide(L)'
;DCRLENPLSLTLAVAVLFFITGLVGVILLSLMPPPQYIIAMMPFVAIGWPELTLVVLGFALFCSLLNLSGNICLARAYQTADSSWLAPIDFSYLLFAAIWGRVIFDVWPPQQSLIGMGLIAFAGMVTAWREQRRQLA
;
A
#
# COMPACT_ATOMS: atom_id res chain seq x y z
N ASP A 1 11.58 -18.44 -12.10
CA ASP A 1 11.76 -17.20 -12.87
C ASP A 1 10.44 -16.58 -13.28
N CYS A 2 10.05 -15.44 -12.72
CA CYS A 2 8.87 -14.67 -13.17
C CYS A 2 9.06 -14.02 -14.56
N ARG A 3 10.22 -14.24 -15.20
CA ARG A 3 10.63 -13.62 -16.46
C ARG A 3 9.91 -14.20 -17.69
N LEU A 4 9.26 -15.35 -17.56
CA LEU A 4 8.54 -16.06 -18.63
C LEU A 4 7.01 -16.01 -18.47
N GLU A 5 6.49 -15.44 -17.37
CA GLU A 5 5.05 -15.38 -17.11
C GLU A 5 4.44 -14.11 -17.73
N ASN A 6 3.25 -14.24 -18.32
CA ASN A 6 2.60 -13.12 -19.00
C ASN A 6 2.24 -12.02 -17.97
N PRO A 7 2.65 -10.75 -18.14
CA PRO A 7 2.37 -9.66 -17.19
C PRO A 7 0.90 -9.55 -16.77
N LEU A 8 0.00 -9.86 -17.69
CA LEU A 8 -1.44 -9.84 -17.47
C LEU A 8 -1.88 -10.88 -16.43
N SER A 9 -1.24 -12.05 -16.36
CA SER A 9 -1.61 -13.09 -15.37
C SER A 9 -1.20 -12.69 -13.96
N LEU A 10 -0.03 -12.08 -13.79
CA LEU A 10 0.45 -11.54 -12.52
C LEU A 10 -0.46 -10.42 -12.01
N THR A 11 -0.82 -9.46 -12.86
CA THR A 11 -1.74 -8.38 -12.47
C THR A 11 -3.15 -8.89 -12.17
N LEU A 12 -3.62 -9.90 -12.92
CA LEU A 12 -4.93 -10.50 -12.71
C LEU A 12 -4.97 -11.31 -11.41
N ALA A 13 -3.91 -12.06 -11.08
CA ALA A 13 -3.80 -12.80 -9.83
C ALA A 13 -3.86 -11.85 -8.61
N VAL A 14 -3.16 -10.72 -8.66
CA VAL A 14 -3.20 -9.70 -7.61
C VAL A 14 -4.59 -9.07 -7.48
N ALA A 15 -5.23 -8.72 -8.59
CA ALA A 15 -6.58 -8.17 -8.58
C ALA A 15 -7.60 -9.16 -8.00
N VAL A 16 -7.50 -10.45 -8.37
CA VAL A 16 -8.35 -11.51 -7.82
C VAL A 16 -8.12 -11.69 -6.31
N LEU A 17 -6.88 -11.66 -5.83
CA LEU A 17 -6.57 -11.73 -4.40
C LEU A 17 -7.15 -10.54 -3.62
N PHE A 18 -7.02 -9.31 -4.13
CA PHE A 18 -7.64 -8.13 -3.51
C PHE A 18 -9.17 -8.24 -3.47
N PHE A 19 -9.77 -8.76 -4.54
CA PHE A 19 -11.22 -8.96 -4.61
C PHE A 19 -11.70 -10.02 -3.62
N ILE A 20 -11.00 -11.16 -3.52
CA ILE A 20 -11.32 -12.23 -2.57
C ILE A 20 -11.15 -11.74 -1.13
N THR A 21 -10.01 -11.11 -0.81
CA THR A 21 -9.76 -10.59 0.55
C THR A 21 -10.76 -9.50 0.94
N GLY A 22 -11.11 -8.61 0.00
CA GLY A 22 -12.18 -7.63 0.17
C GLY A 22 -13.52 -8.29 0.47
N LEU A 23 -13.97 -9.24 -0.37
CA LEU A 23 -15.22 -9.96 -0.15
C LEU A 23 -15.26 -10.69 1.19
N VAL A 24 -14.18 -11.40 1.55
CA VAL A 24 -14.07 -12.08 2.83
C VAL A 24 -14.17 -11.09 3.99
N GLY A 25 -13.49 -9.95 3.90
CA GLY A 25 -13.57 -8.88 4.90
C GLY A 25 -14.99 -8.33 5.05
N VAL A 26 -15.69 -8.07 3.94
CA VAL A 26 -17.08 -7.58 3.96
C VAL A 26 -18.03 -8.61 4.55
N ILE A 27 -17.89 -9.89 4.19
CA ILE A 27 -18.71 -10.98 4.72
C ILE A 27 -18.46 -11.19 6.21
N LEU A 28 -17.20 -11.11 6.65
CA LEU A 28 -16.85 -11.27 8.07
C LEU A 28 -17.43 -10.13 8.91
N LEU A 29 -17.30 -8.88 8.46
CA LEU A 29 -17.87 -7.71 9.14
C LEU A 29 -19.41 -7.71 9.15
N SER A 30 -20.06 -8.29 8.15
CA SER A 30 -21.53 -8.42 8.14
C SER A 30 -22.04 -9.52 9.08
N LEU A 31 -21.28 -10.61 9.24
CA LEU A 31 -21.61 -11.71 10.16
C LEU A 31 -21.29 -11.38 11.63
N MET A 32 -20.23 -10.61 11.89
CA MET A 32 -19.84 -10.16 13.23
C MET A 32 -19.79 -8.63 13.30
N PRO A 33 -20.94 -7.96 13.51
CA PRO A 33 -20.96 -6.52 13.68
C PRO A 33 -20.17 -6.11 14.93
N PRO A 34 -19.32 -5.06 14.85
CA PRO A 34 -18.50 -4.65 15.97
C PRO A 34 -19.37 -4.18 17.14
N PRO A 35 -19.01 -4.52 18.39
CA PRO A 35 -19.70 -4.05 19.57
C PRO A 35 -19.64 -2.52 19.71
N GLN A 36 -20.68 -1.91 20.29
CA GLN A 36 -20.87 -0.44 20.38
C GLN A 36 -19.68 0.33 20.98
N TYR A 37 -18.83 -0.30 21.78
CA TYR A 37 -17.63 0.34 22.33
C TYR A 37 -16.59 0.70 21.25
N ILE A 38 -16.41 -0.12 20.20
CA ILE A 38 -15.47 0.16 19.10
C ILE A 38 -16.02 1.24 18.18
N ILE A 39 -17.33 1.25 17.96
CA ILE A 39 -18.00 2.25 17.11
C ILE A 39 -17.80 3.66 17.67
N ALA A 40 -17.82 3.81 19.00
CA ALA A 40 -17.59 5.10 19.66
C ALA A 40 -16.13 5.56 19.59
N MET A 41 -15.16 4.65 19.59
CA MET A 41 -13.74 5.00 19.47
C MET A 41 -13.30 5.27 18.02
N MET A 42 -13.97 4.66 17.03
CA MET A 42 -13.57 4.68 15.62
C MET A 42 -14.76 4.94 14.68
N PRO A 43 -15.47 6.08 14.82
CA PRO A 43 -16.69 6.32 14.06
C PRO A 43 -16.47 6.20 12.54
N PHE A 44 -15.35 6.72 12.02
CA PHE A 44 -15.04 6.70 10.59
C PHE A 44 -15.06 5.30 9.94
N VAL A 45 -14.65 4.26 10.66
CA VAL A 45 -14.53 2.89 10.10
C VAL A 45 -15.77 2.04 10.41
N ALA A 46 -16.44 2.31 11.53
CA ALA A 46 -17.43 1.40 12.11
C ALA A 46 -18.89 1.90 12.02
N ILE A 47 -19.14 3.07 11.42
CA ILE A 47 -20.51 3.60 11.17
C ILE A 47 -21.29 2.77 10.12
N GLY A 48 -20.61 1.89 9.38
CA GLY A 48 -21.21 1.06 8.34
C GLY A 48 -21.10 1.69 6.95
N TRP A 49 -21.75 1.09 5.96
CA TRP A 49 -21.65 1.51 4.58
C TRP A 49 -22.35 2.87 4.37
N PRO A 50 -21.66 3.88 3.80
CA PRO A 50 -22.29 5.14 3.45
C PRO A 50 -23.33 4.92 2.35
N GLU A 51 -24.38 5.74 2.32
CA GLU A 51 -25.35 5.71 1.24
C GLU A 51 -24.68 5.95 -0.11
N LEU A 52 -25.07 5.16 -1.11
CA LEU A 52 -24.46 5.14 -2.44
C LEU A 52 -24.79 6.44 -3.21
N THR A 53 -24.09 7.51 -2.86
CA THR A 53 -24.17 8.80 -3.52
C THR A 53 -23.26 8.80 -4.76
N LEU A 54 -23.66 9.50 -5.83
CA LEU A 54 -22.88 9.62 -7.08
C LEU A 54 -21.42 10.05 -6.83
N VAL A 55 -21.20 10.93 -5.85
CA VAL A 55 -19.88 11.41 -5.44
C VAL A 55 -19.01 10.28 -4.88
N VAL A 56 -19.56 9.46 -3.98
CA VAL A 56 -18.84 8.32 -3.37
C VAL A 56 -18.45 7.31 -4.44
N LEU A 57 -19.35 7.03 -5.38
CA LEU A 57 -19.07 6.14 -6.51
C LEU A 57 -17.96 6.71 -7.41
N GLY A 58 -17.97 8.02 -7.68
CA GLY A 58 -16.92 8.70 -8.43
C GLY A 58 -15.54 8.60 -7.76
N PHE A 59 -15.46 8.87 -6.45
CA PHE A 59 -14.21 8.70 -5.68
C PHE A 59 -13.74 7.24 -5.63
N ALA A 60 -14.65 6.30 -5.44
CA ALA A 60 -14.32 4.87 -5.41
C ALA A 60 -13.75 4.39 -6.76
N LEU A 61 -14.36 4.80 -7.88
CA LEU A 61 -13.85 4.52 -9.22
C LEU A 61 -12.48 5.16 -9.44
N PHE A 62 -12.32 6.43 -9.08
CA PHE A 62 -11.04 7.13 -9.24
C PHE A 62 -9.92 6.45 -8.43
N CYS A 63 -10.18 6.10 -7.17
CA CYS A 63 -9.22 5.38 -6.33
C CYS A 63 -8.91 3.98 -6.87
N SER A 64 -9.91 3.29 -7.42
CA SER A 64 -9.73 1.97 -8.05
C SER A 64 -8.86 2.06 -9.30
N LEU A 65 -9.06 3.09 -10.13
CA LEU A 65 -8.24 3.34 -11.32
C LEU A 65 -6.79 3.66 -10.94
N LEU A 66 -6.57 4.52 -9.95
CA LEU A 66 -5.24 4.83 -9.43
C LEU A 66 -4.55 3.58 -8.88
N ASN A 67 -5.24 2.80 -8.05
CA ASN A 67 -4.70 1.55 -7.50
C ASN A 67 -4.34 0.55 -8.61
N LEU A 68 -5.20 0.37 -9.61
CA LEU A 68 -4.93 -0.51 -10.75
C LEU A 68 -3.70 -0.02 -11.54
N SER A 69 -3.62 1.27 -11.83
CA SER A 69 -2.48 1.86 -12.54
C SER A 69 -1.16 1.69 -11.77
N GLY A 70 -1.18 1.85 -10.45
CA GLY A 70 -0.02 1.62 -9.58
C GLY A 70 0.43 0.17 -9.59
N ASN A 71 -0.51 -0.78 -9.48
CA ASN A 71 -0.21 -2.21 -9.55
C ASN A 71 0.36 -2.62 -10.91
N ILE A 72 -0.14 -2.06 -12.02
CA ILE A 72 0.42 -2.30 -13.36
C ILE A 72 1.84 -1.73 -13.46
N CYS A 73 2.08 -0.53 -12.95
CA CYS A 73 3.41 0.10 -12.96
C CYS A 73 4.42 -0.73 -12.15
N LEU A 74 4.04 -1.18 -10.95
CA LEU A 74 4.83 -2.10 -10.14
C LEU A 74 5.11 -3.41 -10.89
N ALA A 75 4.09 -4.06 -11.42
CA ALA A 75 4.26 -5.31 -12.18
C ALA A 75 5.22 -5.14 -13.37
N ARG A 76 5.18 -4.00 -14.07
CA ARG A 76 6.15 -3.66 -15.12
C ARG A 76 7.56 -3.43 -14.55
N ALA A 77 7.71 -2.72 -13.45
CA ALA A 77 8.99 -2.49 -12.79
C ALA A 77 9.67 -3.81 -12.37
N TYR A 78 8.91 -4.74 -11.78
CA TYR A 78 9.36 -6.10 -11.44
C TYR A 78 9.81 -6.92 -12.65
N GLN A 79 9.34 -6.59 -13.87
CA GLN A 79 9.74 -7.29 -15.10
C GLN A 79 10.94 -6.67 -15.80
N THR A 80 11.14 -5.36 -15.68
CA THR A 80 12.22 -4.62 -16.35
C THR A 80 13.51 -4.52 -15.54
N ALA A 81 13.47 -4.68 -14.22
CA ALA A 81 14.65 -4.55 -13.36
C ALA A 81 15.05 -5.89 -12.74
N ASP A 82 16.35 -6.20 -12.72
CA ASP A 82 16.89 -7.29 -11.92
C ASP A 82 16.47 -7.11 -10.45
N SER A 83 15.99 -8.20 -9.84
CA SER A 83 15.41 -8.26 -8.48
C SER A 83 16.25 -7.55 -7.39
N SER A 84 17.56 -7.34 -7.62
CA SER A 84 18.44 -6.59 -6.69
C SER A 84 18.21 -5.07 -6.67
N TRP A 85 17.75 -4.46 -7.77
CA TRP A 85 17.51 -3.00 -7.82
C TRP A 85 16.18 -2.56 -7.20
N LEU A 86 15.25 -3.50 -6.99
CA LEU A 86 13.89 -3.18 -6.62
C LEU A 86 13.68 -3.13 -5.10
N ALA A 87 14.45 -3.92 -4.35
CA ALA A 87 14.40 -3.93 -2.89
C ALA A 87 14.58 -2.53 -2.25
N PRO A 88 15.50 -1.64 -2.70
CA PRO A 88 15.61 -0.27 -2.18
C PRO A 88 14.43 0.65 -2.53
N ILE A 89 13.77 0.42 -3.67
CA ILE A 89 12.66 1.25 -4.16
C ILE A 89 11.38 0.98 -3.36
N ASP A 90 11.14 -0.28 -2.97
CA ASP A 90 9.99 -0.63 -2.13
C ASP A 90 10.06 0.08 -0.76
N PHE A 91 11.26 0.35 -0.23
CA PHE A 91 11.42 1.14 0.99
C PHE A 91 11.20 2.64 0.80
N SER A 92 11.29 3.18 -0.42
CA SER A 92 11.01 4.60 -0.69
C SER A 92 9.54 4.95 -0.50
N TYR A 93 8.64 3.96 -0.59
CA TYR A 93 7.22 4.13 -0.26
C TYR A 93 7.01 4.62 1.19
N LEU A 94 7.84 4.16 2.14
CA LEU A 94 7.74 4.55 3.55
C LEU A 94 8.04 6.03 3.77
N LEU A 95 8.98 6.61 3.00
CA LEU A 95 9.24 8.05 3.01
C LEU A 95 8.05 8.84 2.46
N PHE A 96 7.49 8.40 1.33
CA PHE A 96 6.30 9.04 0.76
C PHE A 96 5.09 8.96 1.69
N ALA A 97 4.87 7.80 2.34
CA ALA A 97 3.81 7.63 3.33
C ALA A 97 3.96 8.58 4.52
N ALA A 98 5.19 8.81 5.01
CA ALA A 98 5.47 9.77 6.07
C ALA A 98 5.17 11.22 5.65
N ILE A 99 5.56 11.61 4.43
CA ILE A 99 5.30 12.95 3.88
C ILE A 99 3.80 13.19 3.74
N TRP A 100 3.08 12.28 3.09
CA TRP A 100 1.63 12.42 2.91
C TRP A 100 0.86 12.33 4.23
N GLY A 101 1.34 11.54 5.19
CA GLY A 101 0.80 11.50 6.55
C GLY A 101 0.83 12.88 7.23
N ARG A 102 1.95 13.61 7.09
CA ARG A 102 2.08 14.98 7.60
C ARG A 102 1.20 15.96 6.83
N VAL A 103 1.18 15.89 5.50
CA VAL A 103 0.47 16.85 4.63
C VAL A 103 -1.05 16.74 4.76
N ILE A 104 -1.60 15.52 4.88
CA ILE A 104 -3.05 15.30 4.89
C ILE A 104 -3.64 15.46 6.29
N PHE A 105 -2.95 14.95 7.32
CA PHE A 105 -3.52 14.85 8.67
C PHE A 105 -3.01 15.93 9.63
N ASP A 106 -1.95 16.65 9.27
CA ASP A 106 -1.28 17.67 10.11
C ASP A 106 -0.91 17.18 11.53
N VAL A 107 -0.92 15.86 11.74
CA VAL A 107 -0.49 15.20 12.98
C VAL A 107 0.99 14.86 12.86
N TRP A 108 1.78 15.36 13.81
CA TRP A 108 3.17 14.93 13.93
C TRP A 108 3.21 13.48 14.42
N PRO A 109 3.91 12.57 13.71
CA PRO A 109 4.07 11.21 14.18
C PRO A 109 4.68 11.23 15.60
N PRO A 110 4.18 10.42 16.54
CA PRO A 110 4.75 10.35 17.88
C PRO A 110 6.24 10.00 17.81
N GLN A 111 7.02 10.36 18.83
CA GLN A 111 8.48 10.15 18.86
C GLN A 111 8.91 8.72 18.46
N GLN A 112 8.09 7.71 18.81
CA GLN A 112 8.29 6.32 18.43
C GLN A 112 8.18 6.08 16.91
N SER A 113 7.21 6.68 16.24
CA SER A 113 7.07 6.61 14.77
C SER A 113 8.22 7.33 14.06
N LEU A 114 8.71 8.43 14.63
CA LEU A 114 9.88 9.16 14.14
C LEU A 114 11.15 8.31 14.19
N ILE A 115 11.37 7.56 15.28
CA ILE A 115 12.49 6.61 15.41
C ILE A 115 12.34 5.49 14.39
N GLY A 116 11.13 4.92 14.24
CA GLY A 116 10.85 3.87 13.25
C GLY A 116 11.14 4.33 11.82
N MET A 117 10.67 5.53 11.44
CA MET A 117 10.95 6.13 10.13
C MET A 117 12.45 6.37 9.93
N GLY A 118 13.17 6.85 10.95
CA GLY A 118 14.61 7.03 10.90
C GLY A 118 15.36 5.70 10.68
N LEU A 119 14.93 4.63 11.34
CA LEU A 119 15.54 3.31 11.23
C LEU A 119 15.32 2.69 9.83
N ILE A 120 14.13 2.86 9.28
CA ILE A 120 13.79 2.50 7.89
C ILE A 120 14.65 3.30 6.90
N ALA A 121 14.73 4.62 7.07
CA ALA A 121 15.53 5.48 6.21
C ALA A 121 17.02 5.09 6.25
N PHE A 122 17.55 4.76 7.44
CA PHE A 122 18.92 4.29 7.62
C PHE A 122 19.14 2.94 6.93
N ALA A 123 18.22 1.98 7.07
CA ALA A 123 18.29 0.69 6.38
C ALA A 123 18.27 0.85 4.85
N GLY A 124 17.43 1.76 4.34
CA GLY A 124 17.38 2.10 2.90
C GLY A 124 18.71 2.69 2.40
N MET A 125 19.30 3.64 3.15
CA MET A 125 20.58 4.25 2.80
C MET A 125 21.74 3.25 2.84
N VAL A 126 21.79 2.37 3.85
CA VAL A 126 22.80 1.31 3.95
C VAL A 126 22.69 0.32 2.78
N THR A 127 21.46 -0.04 2.39
CA THR A 127 21.24 -0.95 1.26
C THR A 127 21.70 -0.33 -0.06
N ALA A 128 21.33 0.93 -0.32
CA ALA A 128 21.78 1.67 -1.50
C ALA A 128 23.32 1.81 -1.54
N TRP A 129 23.95 2.09 -0.40
CA TRP A 129 25.40 2.21 -0.30
C TRP A 129 26.13 0.88 -0.54
N ARG A 130 25.58 -0.25 -0.07
CA ARG A 130 26.14 -1.59 -0.32
C ARG A 130 26.04 -1.98 -1.79
N GLU A 131 24.93 -1.65 -2.44
CA GLU A 131 24.72 -1.91 -3.88
C GLU A 131 25.74 -1.14 -4.73
N GLN A 132 25.93 0.16 -4.44
CA GLN A 132 26.90 1.01 -5.14
C GLN A 132 28.34 0.49 -4.98
N ARG A 133 28.70 -0.01 -3.78
CA ARG A 133 30.01 -0.64 -3.55
C ARG A 133 30.19 -1.95 -4.30
N ARG A 134 29.12 -2.72 -4.52
CA ARG A 134 29.18 -3.97 -5.29
C ARG A 134 29.34 -3.74 -6.80
N GLN A 135 28.87 -2.61 -7.32
CA GLN A 135 29.02 -2.26 -8.74
C GLN A 135 30.40 -1.66 -9.08
N LEU A 136 31.11 -1.14 -8.08
CA LEU A 136 32.45 -0.54 -8.23
C LEU A 136 33.61 -1.52 -8.03
N ALA A 137 33.33 -2.76 -7.59
CA ALA A 137 34.30 -3.84 -7.39
C ALA A 137 34.18 -4.88 -8.50
#